data_AF-A0A6I7XY80-F1
#
_entry.id   AF-A0A6I7XY80-F1
#
_cell.length_a   1.000
_cell.length_b   1.000
_cell.length_c   1.000
_cell.angle_alpha   90.00
_cell.angle_beta   90.00
_cell.angle_gamma   90.00
#
_symmetry.space_group_name_H-M   'P 1'
#
loop_
_entity.id
_entity.type
_entity.pdbx_description
1 polymer ?
#
loop_
_entity_poly.entity_id
_entity_poly.type
_entity_poly.pdbx_seq_one_letter_code
_entity_poly.pdbx_strand_id
1 'polypeptide(L)'
;MKKLFNICLITFVLFSQLASFPYNQVKAETLTGNSLFDTVEMKDATNHIIDEALNPKNLIQLGSTIHLEYAWSIKDQQTDTTVLQIPNALKVKSDQQGNLMAAQQIIGQYFVTANDNKMKLVFNDQVKDSKGANGKISFDTVFNPDLKSGAKSVQLSFPLGATTKSISVPVQVDNPASPTTDKDTTQQPAEEQKNNDAQKPAEEQKNNDAQKPAEEQKNDDAQQHAEEQK
;
A
#
# COMPACT_ATOMS: atom_id res chain seq x y z
N MET A 1 -51.96 50.43 -2.67
CA MET A 1 -50.85 49.78 -1.93
C MET A 1 -51.04 48.28 -1.68
N LYS A 2 -51.84 47.53 -2.47
CA LYS A 2 -52.03 46.08 -2.28
C LYS A 2 -51.29 45.19 -3.29
N LYS A 3 -50.81 45.75 -4.41
CA LYS A 3 -50.12 44.99 -5.46
C LYS A 3 -48.61 44.84 -5.25
N LEU A 4 -47.98 45.74 -4.50
CA LEU A 4 -46.55 45.65 -4.14
C LEU A 4 -46.29 44.71 -2.95
N PHE A 5 -47.28 44.50 -2.08
CA PHE A 5 -47.14 43.63 -0.90
C PHE A 5 -47.18 42.13 -1.28
N ASN A 6 -47.99 41.76 -2.28
CA ASN A 6 -48.10 40.36 -2.73
C ASN A 6 -46.92 39.88 -3.57
N ILE A 7 -46.16 40.78 -4.19
CA ILE A 7 -44.98 40.39 -5.00
C ILE A 7 -43.78 40.04 -4.09
N CYS A 8 -43.57 40.75 -2.99
CA CYS A 8 -42.52 40.40 -2.02
C CYS A 8 -42.79 39.09 -1.28
N LEU A 9 -44.05 38.71 -1.09
CA LEU A 9 -44.39 37.47 -0.39
C LEU A 9 -44.07 36.23 -1.25
N ILE A 10 -44.22 36.31 -2.56
CA ILE A 10 -43.96 35.19 -3.49
C ILE A 10 -42.46 34.96 -3.67
N THR A 11 -41.63 36.01 -3.69
CA THR A 11 -40.17 35.87 -3.75
C THR A 11 -39.55 35.37 -2.45
N PHE A 12 -40.16 35.61 -1.29
CA PHE A 12 -39.66 35.07 -0.01
C PHE A 12 -39.93 33.56 0.12
N VAL A 13 -41.03 33.05 -0.42
CA VAL A 13 -41.41 31.62 -0.34
C VAL A 13 -40.56 30.74 -1.26
N LEU A 14 -40.11 31.24 -2.41
CA LEU A 14 -39.27 30.48 -3.35
C LEU A 14 -37.82 30.29 -2.86
N PHE A 15 -37.34 31.12 -1.94
CA PHE A 15 -36.00 30.95 -1.35
C PHE A 15 -35.97 30.04 -0.11
N SER A 16 -37.14 29.64 0.41
CA SER A 16 -37.23 28.79 1.61
C SER A 16 -37.00 27.30 1.35
N GLN A 17 -36.95 26.87 0.08
CA GLN A 17 -36.84 25.46 -0.30
C GLN A 17 -35.40 25.00 -0.60
N LEU A 18 -34.40 25.87 -0.43
CA LEU A 18 -32.98 25.51 -0.59
C LEU A 18 -32.31 25.05 0.72
N ALA A 19 -33.05 24.96 1.82
CA ALA A 19 -32.54 24.39 3.07
C ALA A 19 -33.08 22.96 3.23
N SER A 20 -32.16 22.04 3.52
CA SER A 20 -32.42 20.65 3.94
C SER A 20 -32.47 19.61 2.82
N PHE A 21 -31.44 19.57 1.97
CA PHE A 21 -30.83 18.25 1.78
C PHE A 21 -30.20 17.89 3.13
N PRO A 22 -30.53 16.74 3.75
CA PRO A 22 -29.70 16.19 4.80
C PRO A 22 -28.39 15.81 4.12
N TYR A 23 -27.48 16.78 4.04
CA TYR A 23 -26.08 16.50 3.87
C TYR A 23 -25.71 15.72 5.13
N ASN A 24 -25.83 14.39 5.04
CA ASN A 24 -25.20 13.49 5.97
C ASN A 24 -23.71 13.80 5.87
N GLN A 25 -23.27 14.79 6.64
CA GLN A 25 -21.89 14.84 7.05
C GLN A 25 -21.70 13.52 7.75
N VAL A 26 -21.04 12.58 7.07
CA VAL A 26 -20.38 11.47 7.72
C VAL A 26 -19.40 12.15 8.65
N LYS A 27 -19.87 12.44 9.85
CA LYS A 27 -19.02 12.85 10.95
C LYS A 27 -18.09 11.65 11.08
N ALA A 28 -16.84 11.80 10.65
CA ALA A 28 -15.81 10.86 11.06
C ALA A 28 -15.93 10.83 12.58
N GLU A 29 -16.39 9.70 13.12
CA GLU A 29 -16.36 9.47 14.55
C GLU A 29 -14.92 9.76 14.95
N THR A 30 -14.75 10.85 15.68
CA THR A 30 -13.45 11.23 16.17
C THR A 30 -13.06 10.08 17.08
N LEU A 31 -12.08 9.27 16.65
CA LEU A 31 -11.50 8.20 17.44
C LEU A 31 -10.76 8.85 18.63
N THR A 32 -11.52 9.37 19.57
CA THR A 32 -11.06 9.82 20.88
C THR A 32 -10.91 8.56 21.72
N GLY A 33 -9.78 7.88 21.56
CA GLY A 33 -9.51 6.64 22.27
C GLY A 33 -8.25 6.00 21.73
N ASN A 34 -7.29 5.77 22.63
CA ASN A 34 -6.12 4.90 22.57
C ASN A 34 -5.98 4.16 21.22
N SER A 35 -5.05 4.62 20.37
CA SER A 35 -4.73 4.01 19.08
C SER A 35 -4.47 2.50 19.24
N LEU A 36 -5.41 1.68 18.79
CA LEU A 36 -5.38 0.22 18.87
C LEU A 36 -4.46 -0.40 17.80
N PHE A 37 -4.41 0.23 16.62
CA PHE A 37 -3.58 -0.22 15.51
C PHE A 37 -2.22 0.45 15.57
N ASP A 38 -1.16 -0.35 15.55
CA ASP A 38 0.21 0.15 15.62
C ASP A 38 0.79 0.42 14.24
N THR A 39 0.56 -0.51 13.32
CA THR A 39 1.07 -0.43 11.96
C THR A 39 0.08 -1.04 10.98
N VAL A 40 0.26 -0.66 9.72
CA VAL A 40 -0.35 -1.32 8.57
C VAL A 40 0.71 -1.56 7.52
N GLU A 41 0.70 -2.75 6.93
CA GLU A 41 1.56 -3.13 5.82
C GLU A 41 0.71 -3.53 4.62
N MET A 42 1.21 -3.24 3.43
CA MET A 42 0.63 -3.67 2.16
C MET A 42 1.61 -4.63 1.49
N LYS A 43 1.10 -5.77 1.02
CA LYS A 43 1.87 -6.76 0.26
C LYS A 43 1.12 -7.14 -1.01
N ASP A 44 1.86 -7.44 -2.07
CA ASP A 44 1.27 -8.02 -3.28
C ASP A 44 1.02 -9.52 -3.12
N ALA A 45 0.41 -10.14 -4.14
CA ALA A 45 0.14 -11.59 -4.17
C ALA A 45 1.38 -12.49 -4.02
N THR A 46 2.58 -11.95 -4.20
CA THR A 46 3.87 -12.64 -4.03
C THR A 46 4.54 -12.35 -2.68
N ASN A 47 3.82 -11.69 -1.75
CA ASN A 47 4.29 -11.25 -0.44
C ASN A 47 5.39 -10.18 -0.45
N HIS A 48 5.63 -9.49 -1.57
CA HIS A 48 6.53 -8.34 -1.57
C HIS A 48 5.81 -7.10 -1.04
N ILE A 49 6.55 -6.30 -0.28
CA ILE A 49 6.05 -5.04 0.27
C ILE A 49 5.65 -4.10 -0.87
N ILE A 50 4.50 -3.46 -0.70
CA ILE A 50 3.98 -2.37 -1.53
C ILE A 50 4.17 -1.07 -0.75
N ASP A 51 5.28 -0.40 -1.01
CA ASP A 51 5.58 0.96 -0.56
C ASP A 51 6.68 1.49 -1.48
N GLU A 52 6.42 2.57 -2.21
CA GLU A 52 7.37 3.16 -3.16
C GLU A 52 8.70 3.53 -2.51
N ALA A 53 8.69 3.94 -1.23
CA ALA A 53 9.91 4.28 -0.52
C ALA A 53 10.79 3.07 -0.21
N LEU A 54 10.19 1.88 -0.05
CA LEU A 54 10.89 0.64 0.31
C LEU A 54 11.14 -0.28 -0.90
N ASN A 55 10.23 -0.25 -1.87
CA ASN A 55 10.24 -1.13 -3.03
C ASN A 55 9.68 -0.41 -4.28
N PRO A 56 10.39 0.60 -4.82
CA PRO A 56 9.90 1.45 -5.92
C PRO A 56 9.67 0.71 -7.25
N LYS A 57 10.25 -0.48 -7.41
CA LYS A 57 10.15 -1.29 -8.64
C LYS A 57 8.95 -2.24 -8.62
N ASN A 58 8.26 -2.37 -7.49
CA ASN A 58 7.11 -3.25 -7.37
C ASN A 58 5.84 -2.56 -7.89
N LEU A 59 5.74 -2.46 -9.22
CA LEU A 59 4.62 -1.78 -9.88
C LEU A 59 3.34 -2.61 -9.77
N ILE A 60 2.29 -2.02 -9.19
CA ILE A 60 1.02 -2.70 -8.93
C ILE A 60 0.00 -2.37 -10.01
N GLN A 61 -0.64 -3.40 -10.58
CA GLN A 61 -1.77 -3.23 -11.48
C GLN A 61 -3.05 -2.94 -10.69
N LEU A 62 -3.95 -2.12 -11.23
CA LEU A 62 -5.17 -1.71 -10.51
C LEU A 62 -6.09 -2.89 -10.15
N GLY A 63 -6.09 -3.96 -10.96
CA GLY A 63 -6.86 -5.19 -10.70
C GLY A 63 -6.18 -6.19 -9.76
N SER A 64 -4.93 -5.96 -9.37
CA SER A 64 -4.18 -6.92 -8.54
C SER A 64 -4.74 -7.01 -7.13
N THR A 65 -4.65 -8.22 -6.56
CA THR A 65 -4.93 -8.41 -5.13
C THR A 65 -3.81 -7.80 -4.30
N ILE A 66 -4.21 -7.05 -3.27
CA ILE A 66 -3.35 -6.40 -2.29
C ILE A 66 -3.70 -6.98 -0.93
N HIS A 67 -2.74 -7.62 -0.28
CA HIS A 67 -2.86 -8.09 1.10
C HIS A 67 -2.59 -6.92 2.05
N LEU A 68 -3.57 -6.62 2.89
CA LEU A 68 -3.46 -5.60 3.92
C LEU A 68 -3.31 -6.29 5.29
N GLU A 69 -2.26 -5.96 6.03
CA GLU A 69 -1.98 -6.53 7.35
C GLU A 69 -1.90 -5.40 8.38
N TYR A 70 -2.82 -5.41 9.34
CA TYR A 70 -2.78 -4.50 10.49
C TYR A 70 -2.20 -5.21 11.70
N ALA A 71 -1.19 -4.61 12.33
CA ALA A 71 -0.78 -4.99 13.67
C ALA A 71 -1.58 -4.18 14.71
N TRP A 72 -2.07 -4.85 15.74
CA TRP A 72 -2.82 -4.24 16.83
C TRP A 72 -2.20 -4.56 18.19
N SER A 73 -2.37 -3.67 19.16
CA SER A 73 -1.98 -3.90 20.56
C SER A 73 -2.92 -3.24 21.57
N ILE A 74 -3.15 -3.93 22.68
CA ILE A 74 -3.91 -3.46 23.82
C ILE A 74 -2.99 -2.64 24.73
N LYS A 75 -2.85 -1.34 24.45
CA LYS A 75 -1.98 -0.43 25.22
C LYS A 75 -2.49 -0.17 26.64
N ASP A 76 -3.79 0.08 26.74
CA ASP A 76 -4.53 0.32 27.97
C ASP A 76 -5.91 -0.35 27.88
N GLN A 77 -6.79 -0.11 28.86
CA GLN A 77 -8.16 -0.63 28.81
C GLN A 77 -8.83 -0.19 27.51
N GLN A 78 -9.41 -1.17 26.81
CA GLN A 78 -10.15 -0.95 25.58
C GLN A 78 -11.65 -0.85 25.88
N THR A 79 -12.34 -0.16 24.98
CA THR A 79 -13.81 -0.09 24.97
C THR A 79 -14.40 -1.31 24.26
N ASP A 80 -15.72 -1.46 24.31
CA ASP A 80 -16.41 -2.62 23.75
C ASP A 80 -16.27 -2.74 22.22
N THR A 81 -16.08 -1.64 21.49
CA THR A 81 -16.04 -1.66 20.02
C THR A 81 -15.14 -0.58 19.44
N THR A 82 -14.37 -0.93 18.41
CA THR A 82 -13.56 -0.01 17.60
C THR A 82 -13.86 -0.22 16.13
N VAL A 83 -14.04 0.86 15.38
CA VAL A 83 -14.28 0.82 13.93
C VAL A 83 -13.18 1.57 13.19
N LEU A 84 -12.68 0.96 12.12
CA LEU A 84 -11.68 1.48 11.22
C LEU A 84 -12.24 1.53 9.80
N GLN A 85 -12.13 2.68 9.14
CA GLN A 85 -12.43 2.81 7.72
C GLN A 85 -11.18 2.46 6.90
N ILE A 86 -11.32 1.52 5.94
CA ILE A 86 -10.25 1.26 4.96
C ILE A 86 -10.27 2.38 3.91
N PRO A 87 -9.09 2.89 3.45
CA PRO A 87 -9.05 3.97 2.48
C PRO A 87 -9.89 3.69 1.23
N ASN A 88 -10.68 4.65 0.79
CA ASN A 88 -11.64 4.47 -0.31
C ASN A 88 -11.02 4.17 -1.67
N ALA A 89 -9.71 4.40 -1.82
CA ALA A 89 -8.95 3.98 -3.00
C ALA A 89 -8.76 2.46 -3.05
N LEU A 90 -8.99 1.76 -1.93
CA LEU A 90 -9.04 0.31 -1.85
C LEU A 90 -10.48 -0.16 -1.62
N LYS A 91 -10.76 -1.38 -2.07
CA LYS A 91 -12.00 -2.10 -1.83
C LYS A 91 -11.68 -3.47 -1.24
N VAL A 92 -12.26 -3.77 -0.08
CA VAL A 92 -12.22 -5.12 0.52
C VAL A 92 -12.87 -6.13 -0.43
N LYS A 93 -12.19 -7.26 -0.67
CA LYS A 93 -12.64 -8.26 -1.65
C LYS A 93 -13.82 -9.10 -1.16
N SER A 94 -13.85 -9.43 0.13
CA SER A 94 -14.86 -10.30 0.72
C SER A 94 -15.00 -10.03 2.21
N ASP A 95 -16.16 -10.33 2.75
CA ASP A 95 -16.38 -10.29 4.19
C ASP A 95 -15.47 -11.33 4.89
N GLN A 96 -14.93 -10.95 6.04
CA GLN A 96 -14.06 -11.81 6.84
C GLN A 96 -14.34 -11.57 8.32
N GLN A 97 -14.25 -12.63 9.12
CA GLN A 97 -14.32 -12.54 10.57
C GLN A 97 -13.32 -13.47 11.23
N GLY A 98 -12.92 -13.15 12.45
CA GLY A 98 -12.04 -14.01 13.22
C GLY A 98 -11.88 -13.56 14.67
N ASN A 99 -11.20 -14.38 15.45
CA ASN A 99 -10.96 -14.11 16.87
C ASN A 99 -9.79 -13.16 17.07
N LEU A 100 -9.91 -12.28 18.07
CA LEU A 100 -8.80 -11.56 18.67
C LEU A 100 -8.27 -12.41 19.82
N MET A 101 -7.00 -12.80 19.76
CA MET A 101 -6.38 -13.72 20.69
C MET A 101 -5.36 -13.00 21.56
N ALA A 102 -5.45 -13.17 22.88
CA ALA A 102 -4.37 -12.88 23.82
C ALA A 102 -3.81 -14.21 24.31
N ALA A 103 -2.61 -14.57 23.83
CA ALA A 103 -2.07 -15.93 23.96
C ALA A 103 -3.09 -16.98 23.48
N GLN A 104 -3.71 -17.74 24.38
CA GLN A 104 -4.71 -18.78 24.05
C GLN A 104 -6.15 -18.37 24.37
N GLN A 105 -6.36 -17.15 24.89
CA GLN A 105 -7.68 -16.64 25.27
C GLN A 105 -8.28 -15.78 24.16
N ILE A 106 -9.55 -16.04 23.82
CA ILE A 106 -10.32 -15.15 22.95
C ILE A 106 -10.76 -13.93 23.75
N ILE A 107 -10.33 -12.75 23.33
CA ILE A 107 -10.62 -11.46 23.97
C ILE A 107 -11.58 -10.60 23.15
N GLY A 108 -11.97 -11.07 21.97
CA GLY A 108 -12.88 -10.37 21.08
C GLY A 108 -12.93 -11.01 19.70
N GLN A 109 -13.60 -10.33 18.78
CA GLN A 109 -13.71 -10.72 17.38
C GLN A 109 -13.51 -9.50 16.49
N TYR A 110 -12.96 -9.72 15.30
CA TYR A 110 -12.93 -8.72 14.25
C TYR A 110 -13.87 -9.11 13.11
N PHE A 111 -14.35 -8.10 12.40
CA PHE A 111 -15.21 -8.18 11.23
C PHE A 111 -14.69 -7.22 10.18
N VAL A 112 -14.37 -7.70 8.99
CA VAL A 112 -14.05 -6.89 7.82
C VAL A 112 -15.22 -7.05 6.85
N THR A 113 -15.84 -5.95 6.43
CA THR A 113 -17.03 -6.00 5.57
C THR A 113 -16.75 -5.31 4.22
N ALA A 114 -17.07 -6.00 3.13
CA ALA A 114 -16.80 -5.54 1.78
C ALA A 114 -17.74 -4.43 1.32
N ASN A 115 -18.98 -4.42 1.81
CA ASN A 115 -20.01 -3.48 1.38
C ASN A 115 -19.81 -2.06 1.93
N ASP A 116 -19.26 -1.91 3.12
CA ASP A 116 -19.01 -0.63 3.79
C ASP A 116 -17.51 -0.27 3.87
N ASN A 117 -16.65 -1.19 3.45
CA ASN A 117 -15.20 -1.06 3.44
C ASN A 117 -14.62 -0.76 4.84
N LYS A 118 -15.21 -1.33 5.89
CA LYS A 118 -14.81 -1.13 7.29
C LYS A 118 -14.29 -2.41 7.93
N MET A 119 -13.39 -2.21 8.88
CA MET A 119 -13.01 -3.22 9.87
C MET A 119 -13.57 -2.81 11.24
N LYS A 120 -14.28 -3.70 11.91
CA LYS A 120 -14.84 -3.52 13.25
C LYS A 120 -14.26 -4.57 14.18
N LEU A 121 -13.76 -4.14 15.33
CA LEU A 121 -13.31 -5.00 16.42
C LEU A 121 -14.31 -4.87 17.56
N VAL A 122 -14.75 -6.00 18.09
CA VAL A 122 -15.68 -6.09 19.23
C VAL A 122 -15.00 -6.90 20.31
N PHE A 123 -14.75 -6.29 21.46
CA PHE A 123 -14.09 -6.93 22.59
C PHE A 123 -15.11 -7.56 23.53
N ASN A 124 -14.71 -8.63 24.22
CA ASN A 124 -15.48 -9.21 25.30
C ASN A 124 -14.89 -8.79 26.67
N ASP A 125 -15.52 -9.21 27.76
CA ASP A 125 -15.07 -8.85 29.11
C ASP A 125 -13.64 -9.28 29.45
N GLN A 126 -13.08 -10.27 28.76
CA GLN A 126 -11.72 -10.77 28.99
C GLN A 126 -10.63 -9.80 28.53
N VAL A 127 -10.97 -8.77 27.73
CA VAL A 127 -10.00 -7.75 27.29
C VAL A 127 -9.43 -6.94 28.46
N LYS A 128 -10.17 -6.83 29.57
CA LYS A 128 -9.78 -6.03 30.76
C LYS A 128 -8.45 -6.49 31.36
N ASP A 129 -8.17 -7.79 31.28
CA ASP A 129 -6.95 -8.41 31.81
C ASP A 129 -5.86 -8.62 30.73
N SER A 130 -6.06 -8.05 29.53
CA SER A 130 -5.24 -8.35 28.35
C SER A 130 -4.30 -7.20 27.95
N LYS A 131 -3.89 -6.35 28.90
CA LYS A 131 -2.91 -5.28 28.62
C LYS A 131 -1.60 -5.87 28.07
N GLY A 132 -1.12 -5.31 26.97
CA GLY A 132 0.06 -5.77 26.23
C GLY A 132 -0.22 -6.87 25.20
N ALA A 133 -1.44 -7.43 25.16
CA ALA A 133 -1.83 -8.36 24.11
C ALA A 133 -1.73 -7.69 22.74
N ASN A 134 -1.28 -8.45 21.74
CA ASN A 134 -1.08 -7.96 20.39
C ASN A 134 -1.34 -9.08 19.38
N GLY A 135 -1.51 -8.68 18.12
CA GLY A 135 -1.71 -9.62 17.04
C GLY A 135 -1.77 -8.93 15.68
N LYS A 136 -2.13 -9.72 14.68
CA LYS A 136 -2.25 -9.27 13.29
C LYS A 136 -3.61 -9.64 12.72
N ILE A 137 -4.16 -8.76 11.89
CA ILE A 137 -5.36 -9.01 11.09
C ILE A 137 -4.98 -8.79 9.64
N SER A 138 -5.15 -9.82 8.83
CA SER A 138 -4.81 -9.79 7.41
C SER A 138 -6.03 -10.12 6.57
N PHE A 139 -6.26 -9.34 5.51
CA PHE A 139 -7.36 -9.52 4.57
C PHE A 139 -7.00 -8.93 3.21
N ASP A 140 -7.74 -9.36 2.19
CA ASP A 140 -7.46 -8.96 0.83
C ASP A 140 -8.29 -7.75 0.38
N THR A 141 -7.62 -6.90 -0.38
CA THR A 141 -8.22 -5.74 -1.05
C THR A 141 -7.83 -5.72 -2.52
N VAL A 142 -8.50 -4.87 -3.29
CA VAL A 142 -8.13 -4.45 -4.65
C VAL A 142 -8.21 -2.93 -4.71
N PHE A 143 -7.64 -2.29 -5.72
CA PHE A 143 -7.97 -0.88 -5.93
C PHE A 143 -9.46 -0.73 -6.26
N ASN A 144 -10.04 0.35 -5.78
CA ASN A 144 -11.40 0.72 -6.12
C ASN A 144 -11.48 0.99 -7.63
N PRO A 145 -12.40 0.36 -8.39
CA PRO A 145 -12.53 0.59 -9.84
C PRO A 145 -12.83 2.05 -10.21
N ASP A 146 -13.40 2.84 -9.30
CA ASP A 146 -13.66 4.26 -9.51
C ASP A 146 -12.39 5.12 -9.37
N LEU A 147 -11.26 4.51 -9.01
CA LEU A 147 -9.97 5.19 -8.93
C LEU A 147 -9.52 5.62 -10.34
N LYS A 148 -9.56 6.92 -10.58
CA LYS A 148 -9.04 7.52 -11.81
C LYS A 148 -7.51 7.49 -11.78
N SER A 149 -6.90 6.47 -12.38
CA SER A 149 -5.43 6.39 -12.43
C SER A 149 -4.90 6.84 -13.79
N GLY A 150 -4.30 8.03 -13.80
CA GLY A 150 -3.29 8.45 -14.79
C GLY A 150 -1.95 8.79 -14.13
N ALA A 151 -1.84 8.55 -12.82
CA ALA A 151 -0.67 8.87 -12.02
C ALA A 151 0.26 7.65 -11.91
N LYS A 152 1.56 7.90 -11.75
CA LYS A 152 2.57 6.84 -11.55
C LYS A 152 2.50 6.20 -10.17
N SER A 153 1.90 6.90 -9.21
CA SER A 153 1.74 6.42 -7.83
C SER A 153 0.40 6.88 -7.24
N VAL A 154 -0.13 6.10 -6.31
CA VAL A 154 -1.35 6.38 -5.54
C VAL A 154 -0.99 6.51 -4.07
N GLN A 155 -1.28 7.67 -3.47
CA GLN A 155 -1.05 7.89 -2.05
C GLN A 155 -2.24 7.42 -1.22
N LEU A 156 -1.99 6.52 -0.27
CA LEU A 156 -2.99 5.97 0.64
C LEU A 156 -2.73 6.44 2.06
N SER A 157 -3.75 6.97 2.73
CA SER A 157 -3.68 7.42 4.11
C SER A 157 -4.50 6.49 5.01
N PHE A 158 -3.82 5.71 5.83
CA PHE A 158 -4.42 4.75 6.75
C PHE A 158 -4.56 5.36 8.15
N PRO A 159 -5.79 5.55 8.65
CA PRO A 159 -5.98 6.00 10.02
C PRO A 159 -5.62 4.88 10.99
N LEU A 160 -4.73 5.14 11.95
CA LEU A 160 -4.34 4.17 12.98
C LEU A 160 -4.83 4.63 14.37
N GLY A 161 -5.90 5.44 14.41
CA GLY A 161 -6.37 6.14 15.60
C GLY A 161 -5.96 7.61 15.56
N ALA A 162 -5.20 8.07 16.55
CA ALA A 162 -4.71 9.45 16.61
C ALA A 162 -3.62 9.77 15.57
N THR A 163 -3.02 8.76 14.96
CA THR A 163 -2.00 8.90 13.93
C THR A 163 -2.51 8.39 12.58
N THR A 164 -1.84 8.79 11.51
CA THR A 164 -2.11 8.31 10.15
C THR A 164 -0.80 7.82 9.55
N LYS A 165 -0.82 6.64 8.94
CA LYS A 165 0.29 6.13 8.13
C LYS A 165 -0.01 6.38 6.66
N SER A 166 0.91 7.03 5.96
CA SER A 166 0.84 7.18 4.50
C SER A 166 1.69 6.12 3.81
N ILE A 167 1.17 5.50 2.75
CA ILE A 167 1.88 4.56 1.88
C ILE A 167 1.69 5.02 0.44
N SER A 168 2.79 5.20 -0.29
CA SER A 168 2.75 5.47 -1.74
C SER A 168 2.80 4.14 -2.47
N VAL A 169 1.79 3.87 -3.30
CA VAL A 169 1.73 2.66 -4.11
C VAL A 169 2.17 3.00 -5.52
N PRO A 170 3.33 2.50 -5.99
CA PRO A 170 3.72 2.68 -7.38
C PRO A 170 2.83 1.80 -8.26
N VAL A 171 2.16 2.40 -9.25
CA VAL A 171 1.19 1.72 -10.10
C VAL A 171 1.72 1.54 -11.51
N GLN A 172 1.38 0.40 -12.12
CA GLN A 172 1.64 0.19 -13.54
C GLN A 172 0.67 1.07 -14.34
N VAL A 173 1.20 2.05 -15.05
CA VAL A 173 0.42 2.86 -15.99
C VAL A 173 0.32 2.07 -17.29
N ASP A 174 -0.88 1.62 -17.64
CA ASP A 174 -1.16 1.12 -18.98
C ASP A 174 -1.03 2.30 -19.93
N ASN A 175 0.10 2.39 -20.63
CA ASN A 175 0.36 3.42 -21.62
C ASN A 175 -0.14 2.90 -22.98
N PRO A 176 -1.32 3.31 -23.50
CA PRO A 176 -1.78 2.89 -24.82
C PRO A 176 -0.99 3.52 -25.98
N ALA A 177 0.02 4.35 -25.71
CA ALA A 177 0.82 5.00 -26.75
C ALA A 177 2.19 4.31 -26.92
N SER A 178 2.22 3.13 -27.53
CA SER A 178 3.38 2.79 -28.35
C SER A 178 3.27 3.59 -29.64
N PRO A 179 4.27 4.39 -30.05
CA PRO A 179 4.30 4.89 -31.42
C PRO A 179 4.49 3.67 -32.32
N THR A 180 3.46 3.29 -33.08
CA THR A 180 3.62 2.43 -34.24
C THR A 180 4.62 3.10 -35.15
N THR A 181 5.84 2.56 -35.18
CA THR A 181 6.80 2.85 -36.25
C THR A 181 6.21 2.27 -37.52
N ASP A 182 5.62 3.13 -38.34
CA ASP A 182 5.26 2.79 -39.72
C ASP A 182 6.54 2.35 -40.45
N LYS A 183 6.61 1.05 -40.73
CA LYS A 183 7.55 0.45 -41.69
C LYS A 183 6.86 0.40 -43.04
N ASP A 184 7.18 1.36 -43.91
CA ASP A 184 7.22 1.22 -45.37
C ASP A 184 7.99 2.46 -45.88
N THR A 185 9.00 2.45 -46.73
CA THR A 185 9.25 1.65 -47.93
C THR A 185 10.76 1.68 -48.25
N THR A 186 11.23 0.60 -48.85
CA THR A 186 12.56 0.37 -49.44
C THR A 186 12.91 1.37 -50.54
N GLN A 187 14.17 1.82 -50.63
CA GLN A 187 14.90 2.05 -51.90
C GLN A 187 16.41 2.36 -51.66
N GLN A 188 17.27 1.44 -52.11
CA GLN A 188 18.68 1.64 -52.52
C GLN A 188 18.69 1.60 -54.08
N PRO A 189 19.79 1.82 -54.86
CA PRO A 189 21.18 2.17 -54.52
C PRO A 189 21.93 3.14 -55.50
N ALA A 190 23.17 3.55 -55.16
CA ALA A 190 24.34 3.82 -56.03
C ALA A 190 25.49 4.44 -55.17
N GLU A 191 26.59 3.76 -54.85
CA GLU A 191 27.85 3.54 -55.60
C GLU A 191 29.00 4.52 -55.24
N GLU A 192 30.15 3.90 -54.89
CA GLU A 192 31.57 4.33 -54.95
C GLU A 192 32.13 5.48 -54.07
N GLN A 193 33.10 5.16 -53.20
CA GLN A 193 34.53 5.39 -53.48
C GLN A 193 35.50 4.76 -52.44
N LYS A 194 36.52 4.08 -52.97
CA LYS A 194 37.76 3.60 -52.31
C LYS A 194 38.67 4.77 -51.94
N ASN A 195 39.41 4.64 -50.84
CA ASN A 195 40.88 4.77 -50.89
C ASN A 195 41.56 4.18 -49.65
N ASN A 196 42.56 3.32 -49.89
CA ASN A 196 43.60 2.91 -48.96
C ASN A 196 44.78 3.88 -49.11
N ASP A 197 45.45 4.31 -48.04
CA ASP A 197 46.89 4.05 -47.86
C ASP A 197 47.38 4.37 -46.44
N ALA A 198 48.52 3.77 -46.11
CA ALA A 198 49.12 3.49 -44.82
C ALA A 198 49.67 4.66 -43.99
N GLN A 199 49.76 4.43 -42.66
CA GLN A 199 51.02 4.62 -41.93
C GLN A 199 51.04 3.85 -40.58
N LYS A 200 52.10 3.06 -40.39
CA LYS A 200 52.64 2.45 -39.15
C LYS A 200 54.14 2.85 -39.11
N PRO A 201 54.99 2.59 -38.09
CA PRO A 201 54.83 2.31 -36.64
C PRO A 201 55.77 3.17 -35.73
N ALA A 202 55.64 3.03 -34.41
CA ALA A 202 56.75 2.90 -33.43
C ALA A 202 56.15 2.29 -32.14
N GLU A 203 56.44 1.03 -31.76
CA GLU A 203 57.55 0.59 -30.88
C GLU A 203 57.51 1.31 -29.51
N GLU A 204 57.42 0.68 -28.33
CA GLU A 204 58.03 -0.53 -27.73
C GLU A 204 57.03 -1.13 -26.67
N GLN A 205 56.76 -2.45 -26.51
CA GLN A 205 57.53 -3.53 -25.84
C GLN A 205 58.23 -3.11 -24.53
N LYS A 206 58.13 -3.74 -23.35
CA LYS A 206 57.98 -5.13 -22.84
C LYS A 206 57.40 -4.99 -21.41
N ASN A 207 56.43 -5.77 -20.93
CA ASN A 207 56.39 -7.21 -20.64
C ASN A 207 57.37 -7.69 -19.55
N ASN A 208 56.82 -8.56 -18.68
CA ASN A 208 57.43 -9.58 -17.82
C ASN A 208 57.27 -9.31 -16.31
N ASP A 209 56.90 -10.27 -15.47
CA ASP A 209 56.40 -11.65 -15.62
C ASP A 209 56.08 -12.17 -14.20
N ALA A 210 55.46 -13.35 -14.16
CA ALA A 210 55.51 -14.36 -13.09
C ALA A 210 54.63 -14.15 -11.84
N GLN A 211 53.94 -15.16 -11.31
CA GLN A 211 53.53 -16.50 -11.76
C GLN A 211 52.54 -17.03 -10.70
N LYS A 212 51.60 -17.87 -11.17
CA LYS A 212 50.72 -18.87 -10.50
C LYS A 212 51.41 -19.69 -9.35
N PRO A 213 50.76 -20.68 -8.65
CA PRO A 213 49.36 -21.14 -8.60
C PRO A 213 48.80 -21.62 -7.22
N ALA A 214 47.55 -22.14 -7.24
CA ALA A 214 46.98 -23.28 -6.45
C ALA A 214 46.74 -23.04 -4.94
N GLU A 215 45.93 -23.76 -4.18
CA GLU A 215 44.77 -24.68 -4.28
C GLU A 215 44.20 -24.74 -2.84
N GLU A 216 42.94 -25.16 -2.71
CA GLU A 216 42.21 -25.69 -1.53
C GLU A 216 42.82 -25.63 -0.11
N GLN A 217 41.99 -25.25 0.88
CA GLN A 217 41.78 -26.14 2.04
C GLN A 217 40.49 -25.84 2.84
N LYS A 218 39.73 -26.92 2.99
CA LYS A 218 38.67 -27.17 3.96
C LYS A 218 39.34 -27.52 5.30
N ASN A 219 38.77 -27.11 6.44
CA ASN A 219 38.78 -27.92 7.67
C ASN A 219 37.77 -27.41 8.70
N ASP A 220 37.11 -28.39 9.30
CA ASP A 220 36.23 -28.33 10.46
C ASP A 220 36.93 -27.74 11.68
N ASP A 221 36.16 -27.10 12.57
CA ASP A 221 36.28 -27.47 13.98
C ASP A 221 34.98 -27.22 14.76
N ALA A 222 34.60 -28.26 15.50
CA ALA A 222 33.55 -28.25 16.49
C ALA A 222 34.16 -27.86 17.84
N GLN A 223 33.49 -27.02 18.63
CA GLN A 223 33.61 -27.15 20.08
C GLN A 223 32.39 -26.62 20.84
N GLN A 224 31.95 -27.48 21.74
CA GLN A 224 30.84 -27.38 22.69
C GLN A 224 31.03 -26.24 23.69
N HIS A 225 29.94 -25.75 24.28
CA HIS A 225 29.85 -25.66 25.74
C HIS A 225 28.38 -25.63 26.20
N ALA A 226 28.02 -26.69 26.93
CA ALA A 226 26.92 -26.74 27.88
C ALA A 226 27.51 -26.73 29.31
N GLU A 227 26.62 -26.68 30.30
CA GLU A 227 26.80 -26.71 31.78
C GLU A 227 26.98 -25.33 32.45
N GLU A 228 25.91 -24.81 33.08
CA GLU A 228 25.46 -25.05 34.47
C GLU A 228 26.15 -24.09 35.46
N GLN A 229 25.38 -23.15 36.04
CA GLN A 229 25.64 -22.64 37.40
C GLN A 229 24.33 -22.28 38.12
N LYS A 230 23.97 -23.17 39.05
CA LYS A 230 23.63 -22.95 40.47
C LYS A 230 22.47 -22.04 40.88
#